data_AF-A0A9P9F8U7-F1
#
_entry.id   AF-A0A9P9F8U7-F1
#
_cell.length_a   1.000
_cell.length_b   1.000
_cell.length_c   1.000
_cell.angle_alpha   90.00
_cell.angle_beta   90.00
_cell.angle_gamma   90.00
#
_symmetry.space_group_name_H-M   'P 1'
#
loop_
_entity.id
_entity.type
_entity.pdbx_description
1 polymer ?
#
loop_
_entity_poly.entity_id
_entity_poly.type
_entity_poly.pdbx_seq_one_letter_code
_entity_poly.pdbx_strand_id
1 'polypeptide(L)'
;MMTLALEADQATILLEMAQKTVLDRLPVSIGSSFDSHAEEHNSTCLLPTRVRLVRKISAWADYLGAEAGFWLNGIVGTGKSTIFRTIAQSFAGKGHLGASFFFKRGEADRGSLFKFFTAIVADPIVREPAIARHVKDAINTEPTILTNPMREQFDKLILQPLSNISPNAGKDDPIIIIVDAVHGCGREDDIRLMIPLFSHAKSLQSMQLNIFLTSRPELPVRLSVKVVEGKYQDLIIHQIPEPVVEHDIFAFLEYELAKIRSWCNASVPEDRQLATKWPGQSNIKSLKKMAIPFFIFAAAVCRLLVEHKCGNPEQQLKDVLHLRTRSQESQLDATYLPVLDKLIVGLSAKQRDNVLQQFRDVLFKGIVRYGMIQNQSKCVSEAMHDLVGLCRLD
;
A
#
# COMPACT_ATOMS: atom_id res chain seq x y z
N MET A 1 24.62 5.91 -44.17
CA MET A 1 25.04 5.79 -42.75
C MET A 1 25.06 7.16 -42.07
N MET A 2 26.01 8.06 -42.37
CA MET A 2 26.18 9.33 -41.63
C MET A 2 24.90 10.18 -41.50
N THR A 3 24.07 10.30 -42.54
CA THR A 3 22.78 11.03 -42.49
C THR A 3 21.78 10.40 -41.52
N LEU A 4 21.61 9.07 -41.56
CA LEU A 4 20.68 8.33 -40.70
C LEU A 4 21.07 8.41 -39.22
N ALA A 5 22.37 8.52 -38.93
CA ALA A 5 22.84 8.77 -37.56
C ALA A 5 22.44 10.18 -37.09
N LEU A 6 22.67 11.20 -37.93
CA LEU A 6 22.29 12.59 -37.62
C LEU A 6 20.77 12.76 -37.42
N GLU A 7 19.97 12.04 -38.21
CA GLU A 7 18.51 12.00 -38.10
C GLU A 7 18.04 11.31 -36.81
N ALA A 8 18.70 10.22 -36.41
CA ALA A 8 18.45 9.52 -35.14
C ALA A 8 18.84 10.36 -33.91
N ASP A 9 19.98 11.06 -33.97
CA ASP A 9 20.42 11.99 -32.92
C ASP A 9 19.41 13.14 -32.75
N GLN A 10 18.95 13.74 -33.85
CA GLN A 10 17.91 14.78 -33.81
C GLN A 10 16.57 14.26 -33.26
N ALA A 11 16.15 13.05 -33.66
CA ALA A 11 14.93 12.43 -33.16
C ALA A 11 14.98 12.14 -31.64
N THR A 12 16.17 11.80 -31.13
CA THR A 12 16.45 11.59 -29.70
C THR A 12 16.42 12.90 -28.92
N ILE A 13 17.11 13.94 -29.39
CA ILE A 13 17.10 15.28 -28.77
C ILE A 13 15.66 15.83 -28.69
N LEU A 14 14.85 15.62 -29.74
CA LEU A 14 13.43 16.02 -29.75
C LEU A 14 12.57 15.22 -28.75
N LEU A 15 12.92 13.97 -28.43
CA LEU A 15 12.28 13.19 -27.37
C LEU A 15 12.63 13.76 -25.99
N GLU A 16 13.91 13.94 -25.70
CA GLU A 16 14.39 14.49 -24.42
C GLU A 16 13.82 15.88 -24.14
N MET A 17 13.80 16.75 -25.16
CA MET A 17 13.18 18.07 -25.06
C MET A 17 11.67 17.97 -24.80
N ALA A 18 10.95 17.04 -25.44
CA ALA A 18 9.52 16.84 -25.21
C ALA A 18 9.24 16.28 -23.80
N GLN A 19 9.99 15.26 -23.39
CA GLN A 19 9.95 14.62 -22.07
C GLN A 19 10.12 15.66 -20.97
N LYS A 20 11.21 16.44 -21.01
CA LYS A 20 11.45 17.52 -20.05
C LYS A 20 10.32 18.56 -20.07
N THR A 21 9.91 19.04 -21.25
CA THR A 21 8.83 20.04 -21.37
C THR A 21 7.51 19.59 -20.76
N VAL A 22 7.21 18.28 -20.76
CA VAL A 22 5.99 17.74 -20.13
C VAL A 22 6.19 17.55 -18.63
N LEU A 23 7.30 16.94 -18.20
CA LEU A 23 7.58 16.73 -16.78
C LEU A 23 7.63 18.06 -16.00
N ASP A 24 8.24 19.11 -16.57
CA ASP A 24 8.27 20.47 -16.02
C ASP A 24 6.85 21.12 -15.93
N ARG A 25 5.83 20.57 -16.61
CA ARG A 25 4.43 21.04 -16.60
C ARG A 25 3.49 20.17 -15.76
N LEU A 26 3.87 18.96 -15.36
CA LEU A 26 2.99 18.04 -14.63
C LEU A 26 3.05 18.29 -13.10
N PRO A 27 1.90 18.54 -12.43
CA PRO A 27 1.83 18.62 -10.98
C PRO A 27 2.36 17.37 -10.27
N VAL A 28 3.52 17.49 -9.60
CA VAL A 28 4.15 16.42 -8.82
C VAL A 28 3.40 16.19 -7.50
N SER A 29 3.01 14.94 -7.24
CA SER A 29 2.47 14.49 -5.94
C SER A 29 3.60 13.95 -5.06
N ILE A 30 4.05 14.75 -4.08
CA ILE A 30 5.24 14.42 -3.28
C ILE A 30 4.96 13.21 -2.38
N GLY A 31 5.87 12.22 -2.41
CA GLY A 31 5.79 11.02 -1.59
C GLY A 31 4.76 9.98 -2.06
N SER A 32 4.19 10.12 -3.26
CA SER A 32 3.14 9.22 -3.76
C SER A 32 3.66 7.88 -4.27
N SER A 33 4.84 7.86 -4.92
CA SER A 33 5.46 6.64 -5.44
C SER A 33 6.10 5.77 -4.35
N PHE A 34 6.16 4.45 -4.60
CA PHE A 34 6.67 3.40 -3.72
C PHE A 34 8.16 3.52 -3.35
N ASP A 35 8.93 4.23 -4.18
CA ASP A 35 10.37 4.45 -4.10
C ASP A 35 10.75 5.86 -3.63
N SER A 36 9.76 6.69 -3.32
CA SER A 36 9.99 8.02 -2.76
C SER A 36 10.60 7.92 -1.35
N HIS A 37 11.41 8.91 -0.95
CA HIS A 37 11.98 9.04 0.41
C HIS A 37 10.91 8.95 1.52
N ALA A 38 9.64 9.27 1.23
CA ALA A 38 8.55 9.01 2.16
C ALA A 38 8.45 7.51 2.51
N GLU A 39 8.51 6.63 1.52
CA GLU A 39 8.30 5.19 1.67
C GLU A 39 9.60 4.39 1.94
N GLU A 40 10.76 5.03 1.99
CA GLU A 40 12.09 4.40 2.13
C GLU A 40 12.20 3.41 3.30
N HIS A 41 11.72 3.77 4.49
CA HIS A 41 11.80 2.92 5.68
C HIS A 41 10.60 1.95 5.83
N ASN A 42 9.67 1.93 4.86
CA ASN A 42 8.50 1.05 4.89
C ASN A 42 8.78 -0.33 4.29
N SER A 43 8.74 -1.37 5.12
CA SER A 43 8.98 -2.77 4.71
C SER A 43 8.08 -3.31 3.57
N THR A 44 8.70 -4.18 2.77
CA THR A 44 8.07 -5.15 1.85
C THR A 44 7.81 -6.49 2.57
N CYS A 45 7.24 -7.48 1.88
CA CYS A 45 6.98 -8.80 2.44
C CYS A 45 8.28 -9.55 2.71
N LEU A 46 8.56 -9.79 4.00
CA LEU A 46 9.60 -10.70 4.45
C LEU A 46 9.47 -12.07 3.75
N LEU A 47 10.54 -12.58 3.15
CA LEU A 47 10.60 -13.96 2.67
C LEU A 47 10.72 -14.92 3.88
N PRO A 48 9.95 -16.03 3.94
CA PRO A 48 9.14 -16.63 2.87
C PRO A 48 7.63 -16.28 2.91
N THR A 49 7.22 -15.25 3.64
CA THR A 49 5.79 -14.91 3.83
C THR A 49 5.12 -14.47 2.52
N ARG A 50 3.80 -14.70 2.41
CA ARG A 50 2.92 -14.23 1.32
C ARG A 50 3.31 -14.67 -0.11
N VAL A 51 4.34 -15.50 -0.29
CA VAL A 51 4.88 -15.91 -1.60
C VAL A 51 3.82 -16.42 -2.58
N ARG A 52 2.84 -17.21 -2.12
CA ARG A 52 1.73 -17.69 -2.98
C ARG A 52 0.85 -16.56 -3.51
N LEU A 53 0.59 -15.52 -2.71
CA LEU A 53 -0.21 -14.37 -3.10
C LEU A 53 0.56 -13.47 -4.08
N VAL A 54 1.83 -13.16 -3.78
CA VAL A 54 2.69 -12.37 -4.67
C VAL A 54 2.80 -13.06 -6.04
N ARG A 55 3.04 -14.38 -6.08
CA ARG A 55 3.05 -15.17 -7.33
C ARG A 55 1.72 -15.13 -8.08
N LYS A 56 0.56 -15.17 -7.40
CA LYS A 56 -0.75 -15.03 -8.08
C LYS A 56 -0.88 -13.65 -8.74
N ILE A 57 -0.47 -12.59 -8.06
CA ILE A 57 -0.53 -11.22 -8.59
C ILE A 57 0.42 -11.06 -9.79
N SER A 58 1.64 -11.59 -9.71
CA SER A 58 2.57 -11.60 -10.85
C SER A 58 1.99 -12.37 -12.05
N ALA A 59 1.46 -13.58 -11.83
CA ALA A 59 0.89 -14.40 -12.90
C ALA A 59 -0.36 -13.78 -13.56
N TRP A 60 -1.16 -13.00 -12.81
CA TRP A 60 -2.23 -12.17 -13.40
C TRP A 60 -1.63 -11.04 -14.27
N ALA A 61 -0.65 -10.31 -13.75
CA ALA A 61 -0.07 -9.15 -14.44
C ALA A 61 0.74 -9.53 -15.70
N ASP A 62 1.35 -10.72 -15.71
CA ASP A 62 2.13 -11.25 -16.83
C ASP A 62 1.26 -11.97 -17.89
N TYR A 63 -0.06 -12.04 -17.72
CA TYR A 63 -0.98 -12.74 -18.64
C TYR A 63 -1.76 -11.77 -19.54
N LEU A 64 -1.57 -11.88 -20.86
CA LEU A 64 -2.23 -11.04 -21.88
C LEU A 64 -3.76 -11.03 -21.74
N GLY A 65 -4.36 -12.22 -21.58
CA GLY A 65 -5.81 -12.42 -21.46
C GLY A 65 -6.40 -12.09 -20.09
N ALA A 66 -5.65 -11.46 -19.19
CA ALA A 66 -6.11 -11.12 -17.84
C ALA A 66 -7.20 -10.05 -17.83
N GLU A 67 -7.92 -9.97 -16.71
CA GLU A 67 -8.84 -8.89 -16.36
C GLU A 67 -8.12 -7.52 -16.35
N ALA A 68 -8.85 -6.42 -16.55
CA ALA A 68 -8.29 -5.06 -16.63
C ALA A 68 -7.58 -4.61 -15.35
N GLY A 69 -8.02 -5.14 -14.20
CA GLY A 69 -7.38 -4.89 -12.92
C GLY A 69 -7.43 -6.06 -11.95
N PHE A 70 -6.65 -5.92 -10.87
CA PHE A 70 -6.64 -6.83 -9.73
C PHE A 70 -6.96 -6.06 -8.46
N TRP A 71 -7.94 -6.52 -7.68
CA TRP A 71 -8.38 -5.84 -6.46
C TRP A 71 -8.06 -6.65 -5.20
N LEU A 72 -6.92 -6.33 -4.57
CA LEU A 72 -6.53 -6.90 -3.28
C LEU A 72 -7.25 -6.16 -2.15
N ASN A 73 -8.34 -6.74 -1.66
CA ASN A 73 -9.20 -6.09 -0.67
C ASN A 73 -9.13 -6.74 0.71
N GLY A 74 -9.48 -5.97 1.75
CA GLY A 74 -9.78 -6.53 3.06
C GLY A 74 -9.55 -5.59 4.25
N ILE A 75 -9.80 -6.12 5.44
CA ILE A 75 -9.72 -5.39 6.72
C ILE A 75 -8.31 -4.82 7.01
N VAL A 76 -8.24 -3.89 7.96
CA VAL A 76 -6.99 -3.21 8.37
C VAL A 76 -5.96 -4.22 8.92
N GLY A 77 -4.67 -3.88 8.86
CA GLY A 77 -3.61 -4.66 9.52
C GLY A 77 -3.25 -6.02 8.91
N THR A 78 -3.79 -6.35 7.74
CA THR A 78 -3.61 -7.65 7.05
C THR A 78 -2.38 -7.74 6.13
N GLY A 79 -1.67 -6.63 5.92
CA GLY A 79 -0.44 -6.55 5.12
C GLY A 79 -0.60 -6.00 3.68
N LYS A 80 -1.76 -5.46 3.29
CA LYS A 80 -2.02 -4.98 1.90
C LYS A 80 -0.96 -4.01 1.37
N SER A 81 -0.63 -2.94 2.11
CA SER A 81 0.37 -1.94 1.69
C SER A 81 1.80 -2.51 1.63
N THR A 82 2.11 -3.51 2.46
CA THR A 82 3.36 -4.27 2.41
C THR A 82 3.44 -5.10 1.12
N ILE A 83 2.32 -5.72 0.72
CA ILE A 83 2.21 -6.45 -0.56
C ILE A 83 2.31 -5.47 -1.75
N PHE A 84 1.64 -4.32 -1.69
CA PHE A 84 1.77 -3.23 -2.68
C PHE A 84 3.24 -2.86 -2.94
N ARG A 85 4.02 -2.56 -1.89
CA ARG A 85 5.46 -2.23 -2.06
C ARG A 85 6.25 -3.40 -2.64
N THR A 86 5.91 -4.63 -2.24
CA THR A 86 6.57 -5.85 -2.75
C THR A 86 6.35 -6.04 -4.25
N ILE A 87 5.12 -5.88 -4.73
CA ILE A 87 4.83 -6.01 -6.16
C ILE A 87 5.31 -4.80 -6.95
N ALA A 88 5.30 -3.58 -6.38
CA ALA A 88 5.87 -2.39 -7.02
C ALA A 88 7.38 -2.56 -7.25
N GLN A 89 8.13 -2.98 -6.22
CA GLN A 89 9.55 -3.31 -6.34
C GLN A 89 9.79 -4.45 -7.34
N SER A 90 8.95 -5.49 -7.32
CA SER A 90 9.07 -6.62 -8.27
C SER A 90 8.80 -6.20 -9.72
N PHE A 91 7.79 -5.37 -9.98
CA PHE A 91 7.47 -4.91 -11.33
C PHE A 91 8.42 -3.80 -11.80
N ALA A 92 8.98 -2.99 -10.90
CA ALA A 92 10.08 -2.06 -11.22
C ALA A 92 11.34 -2.83 -11.62
N GLY A 93 11.73 -3.86 -10.86
CA GLY A 93 12.88 -4.71 -11.17
C GLY A 93 12.74 -5.53 -12.46
N LYS A 94 11.51 -5.81 -12.91
CA LYS A 94 11.23 -6.36 -14.25
C LYS A 94 11.22 -5.30 -15.37
N GLY A 95 11.12 -4.01 -15.04
CA GLY A 95 10.78 -2.97 -16.02
C GLY A 95 9.33 -3.06 -16.53
N HIS A 96 8.40 -3.68 -15.78
CA HIS A 96 6.96 -3.73 -16.10
C HIS A 96 6.16 -2.60 -15.42
N LEU A 97 6.68 -2.02 -14.33
CA LEU A 97 6.00 -0.91 -13.63
C LEU A 97 5.78 0.27 -14.59
N GLY A 98 4.53 0.71 -14.69
CA GLY A 98 4.14 1.92 -15.40
C GLY A 98 4.19 3.12 -14.45
N ALA A 99 3.49 3.02 -13.32
CA ALA A 99 3.48 4.02 -12.26
C ALA A 99 3.06 3.43 -10.92
N SER A 100 3.33 4.13 -9.81
CA SER A 100 2.78 3.75 -8.50
C SER A 100 2.25 4.94 -7.70
N PHE A 101 1.16 4.73 -6.95
CA PHE A 101 0.54 5.79 -6.15
C PHE A 101 -0.04 5.25 -4.82
N PHE A 102 0.41 5.83 -3.71
CA PHE A 102 -0.13 5.58 -2.36
C PHE A 102 -1.11 6.68 -1.94
N PHE A 103 -2.41 6.36 -1.85
CA PHE A 103 -3.40 7.31 -1.31
C PHE A 103 -3.28 7.43 0.22
N LYS A 104 -3.08 8.66 0.72
CA LYS A 104 -3.13 9.00 2.15
C LYS A 104 -4.15 10.12 2.40
N ARG A 105 -5.31 9.72 2.91
CA ARG A 105 -6.40 10.62 3.31
C ARG A 105 -5.90 11.70 4.28
N GLY A 106 -6.29 12.95 4.04
CA GLY A 106 -5.92 14.10 4.87
C GLY A 106 -4.65 14.83 4.44
N GLU A 107 -3.76 14.23 3.63
CA GLU A 107 -2.65 14.95 3.00
C GLU A 107 -3.10 15.61 1.69
N ALA A 108 -2.63 16.83 1.39
CA ALA A 108 -3.06 17.56 0.20
C ALA A 108 -2.71 16.83 -1.11
N ASP A 109 -1.46 16.37 -1.21
CA ASP A 109 -0.89 15.73 -2.41
C ASP A 109 -1.36 14.29 -2.64
N ARG A 110 -1.65 13.55 -1.55
CA ARG A 110 -1.95 12.12 -1.57
C ARG A 110 -3.38 11.77 -1.14
N GLY A 111 -4.17 12.74 -0.68
CA GLY A 111 -5.56 12.55 -0.25
C GLY A 111 -6.60 12.98 -1.29
N SER A 112 -6.18 13.49 -2.46
CA SER A 112 -7.06 13.97 -3.52
C SER A 112 -6.62 13.48 -4.90
N LEU A 113 -7.54 13.54 -5.88
CA LEU A 113 -7.28 13.18 -7.27
C LEU A 113 -6.47 14.23 -8.06
N PHE A 114 -6.36 15.46 -7.55
CA PHE A 114 -5.89 16.61 -8.32
C PHE A 114 -4.49 16.41 -8.91
N LYS A 115 -3.64 15.63 -8.22
CA LYS A 115 -2.30 15.25 -8.68
C LYS A 115 -2.17 13.76 -9.04
N PHE A 116 -3.26 13.01 -9.06
CA PHE A 116 -3.22 11.56 -9.26
C PHE A 116 -2.85 11.22 -10.71
N PHE A 117 -3.63 11.68 -11.68
CA PHE A 117 -3.38 11.40 -13.11
C PHE A 117 -2.07 11.98 -13.59
N THR A 118 -1.67 13.14 -13.05
CA THR A 118 -0.40 13.79 -13.41
C THR A 118 0.81 13.03 -12.88
N ALA A 119 0.71 12.44 -11.68
CA ALA A 119 1.73 11.53 -11.14
C ALA A 119 1.81 10.23 -11.97
N ILE A 120 0.68 9.53 -12.19
CA ILE A 120 0.70 8.24 -12.92
C ILE A 120 0.96 8.36 -14.44
N VAL A 121 1.10 9.59 -14.96
CA VAL A 121 1.56 9.90 -16.32
C VAL A 121 3.05 10.27 -16.37
N ALA A 122 3.63 10.74 -15.26
CA ALA A 122 5.06 11.08 -15.19
C ALA A 122 5.96 9.83 -15.27
N ASP A 123 5.67 8.79 -14.46
CA ASP A 123 6.50 7.57 -14.42
C ASP A 123 6.56 6.85 -15.79
N PRO A 124 5.45 6.68 -16.56
CA PRO A 124 5.52 6.13 -17.91
C PRO A 124 6.33 7.01 -18.86
N ILE A 125 6.20 8.34 -18.79
CA ILE A 125 6.95 9.29 -19.62
C ILE A 125 8.47 9.18 -19.41
N VAL A 126 8.92 8.88 -18.18
CA VAL A 126 10.34 8.65 -17.88
C VAL A 126 10.82 7.34 -18.52
N ARG A 127 10.00 6.28 -18.47
CA ARG A 127 10.33 4.94 -18.99
C ARG A 127 10.25 4.84 -20.52
N GLU A 128 9.26 5.46 -21.15
CA GLU A 128 9.01 5.45 -22.59
C GLU A 128 8.83 6.89 -23.08
N PRO A 129 9.92 7.57 -23.48
CA PRO A 129 9.90 8.96 -23.93
C PRO A 129 8.95 9.24 -25.10
N ALA A 130 8.54 8.23 -25.88
CA ALA A 130 7.55 8.40 -26.95
C ALA A 130 6.20 8.92 -26.41
N ILE A 131 5.78 8.51 -25.20
CA ILE A 131 4.56 9.00 -24.53
C ILE A 131 4.58 10.54 -24.42
N ALA A 132 5.76 11.13 -24.17
CA ALA A 132 5.91 12.55 -23.94
C ALA A 132 5.42 13.42 -25.11
N ARG A 133 5.57 12.95 -26.36
CA ARG A 133 5.08 13.71 -27.53
C ARG A 133 3.56 13.82 -27.49
N HIS A 134 2.87 12.68 -27.35
CA HIS A 134 1.41 12.64 -27.34
C HIS A 134 0.81 13.39 -26.13
N VAL A 135 1.43 13.29 -24.95
CA VAL A 135 0.99 14.06 -23.77
C VAL A 135 1.27 15.57 -23.95
N LYS A 136 2.41 15.96 -24.54
CA LYS A 136 2.70 17.36 -24.89
C LYS A 136 1.63 17.93 -25.82
N ASP A 137 1.25 17.18 -26.85
CA ASP A 137 0.27 17.61 -27.84
C ASP A 137 -1.14 17.70 -27.25
N ALA A 138 -1.52 16.80 -26.34
CA ALA A 138 -2.77 16.89 -25.57
C ALA A 138 -2.82 18.17 -24.71
N ILE A 139 -1.78 18.48 -23.93
CA ILE A 139 -1.73 19.68 -23.07
C ILE A 139 -1.57 20.97 -23.90
N ASN A 140 -1.03 20.89 -25.13
CA ASN A 140 -0.98 22.04 -26.04
C ASN A 140 -2.33 22.31 -26.73
N THR A 141 -3.06 21.25 -27.10
CA THR A 141 -4.41 21.34 -27.68
C THR A 141 -5.44 21.80 -26.64
N GLU A 142 -5.29 21.36 -25.40
CA GLU A 142 -6.19 21.70 -24.29
C GLU A 142 -5.39 22.06 -23.03
N PRO A 143 -5.01 23.35 -22.86
CA PRO A 143 -4.21 23.79 -21.71
C PRO A 143 -4.85 23.55 -20.33
N THR A 144 -6.17 23.33 -20.26
CA THR A 144 -6.90 23.04 -19.02
C THR A 144 -6.91 21.56 -18.65
N ILE A 145 -6.41 20.64 -19.48
CA ILE A 145 -6.53 19.19 -19.26
C ILE A 145 -6.02 18.72 -17.89
N LEU A 146 -5.05 19.41 -17.31
CA LEU A 146 -4.50 19.15 -15.98
C LEU A 146 -5.50 19.46 -14.83
N THR A 147 -6.61 20.15 -15.11
CA THR A 147 -7.71 20.45 -14.17
C THR A 147 -9.10 20.02 -14.68
N ASN A 148 -9.20 19.44 -15.88
CA ASN A 148 -10.44 18.86 -16.43
C ASN A 148 -10.94 17.65 -15.60
N PRO A 149 -12.21 17.20 -15.79
CA PRO A 149 -12.77 16.04 -15.10
C PRO A 149 -11.98 14.73 -15.32
N MET A 150 -11.94 13.88 -14.29
CA MET A 150 -11.22 12.59 -14.25
C MET A 150 -11.24 11.77 -15.56
N ARG A 151 -12.42 11.63 -16.18
CA ARG A 151 -12.59 10.83 -17.41
C ARG A 151 -11.70 11.34 -18.54
N GLU A 152 -11.62 12.66 -18.70
CA GLU A 152 -10.84 13.28 -19.75
C GLU A 152 -9.35 13.20 -19.46
N GLN A 153 -8.94 13.33 -18.18
CA GLN A 153 -7.55 13.14 -17.78
C GLN A 153 -7.08 11.71 -18.07
N PHE A 154 -7.88 10.70 -17.70
CA PHE A 154 -7.57 9.30 -17.99
C PHE A 154 -7.52 9.02 -19.50
N ASP A 155 -8.47 9.55 -20.27
CA ASP A 155 -8.53 9.33 -21.72
C ASP A 155 -7.40 10.05 -22.47
N LYS A 156 -7.29 11.37 -22.32
CA LYS A 156 -6.37 12.23 -23.10
C LYS A 156 -4.91 12.19 -22.61
N LEU A 157 -4.64 11.82 -21.35
CA LEU A 157 -3.28 11.76 -20.80
C LEU A 157 -2.74 10.33 -20.62
N ILE A 158 -3.58 9.29 -20.62
CA ILE A 158 -3.13 7.88 -20.48
C ILE A 158 -3.57 7.04 -21.68
N LEU A 159 -4.87 6.91 -21.96
CA LEU A 159 -5.33 5.98 -23.01
C LEU A 159 -4.88 6.42 -24.41
N GLN A 160 -5.16 7.66 -24.82
CA GLN A 160 -4.78 8.16 -26.16
C GLN A 160 -3.26 8.21 -26.37
N PRO A 161 -2.42 8.65 -25.39
CA PRO A 161 -0.97 8.57 -25.53
C PRO A 161 -0.44 7.14 -25.68
N LEU A 162 -0.99 6.16 -24.94
CA LEU A 162 -0.58 4.75 -25.06
C LEU A 162 -1.12 4.08 -26.34
N SER A 163 -2.30 4.47 -26.84
CA SER A 163 -2.83 3.92 -28.10
C SER A 163 -2.06 4.39 -29.34
N ASN A 164 -1.46 5.58 -29.27
CA ASN A 164 -0.80 6.23 -30.41
C ASN A 164 0.67 5.87 -30.59
N ILE A 165 1.27 5.15 -29.63
CA ILE A 165 2.62 4.60 -29.76
C ILE A 165 2.57 3.39 -30.71
N SER A 166 3.43 3.40 -31.73
CA SER A 166 3.63 2.23 -32.57
C SER A 166 4.13 1.05 -31.70
N PRO A 167 3.52 -0.15 -31.77
CA PRO A 167 4.00 -1.29 -31.00
C PRO A 167 5.46 -1.57 -31.37
N ASN A 168 6.35 -1.43 -30.38
CA ASN A 168 7.78 -1.69 -30.55
C ASN A 168 7.97 -3.17 -30.93
N ALA A 169 8.46 -3.42 -32.15
CA ALA A 169 8.54 -4.76 -32.73
C ALA A 169 9.47 -5.68 -31.91
N GLY A 170 8.88 -6.45 -30.99
CA GLY A 170 9.59 -7.35 -30.08
C GLY A 170 9.38 -7.12 -28.58
N LYS A 171 8.44 -6.25 -28.15
CA LYS A 171 8.09 -6.06 -26.73
C LYS A 171 6.59 -5.97 -26.45
N ASP A 172 5.99 -7.10 -26.11
CA ASP A 172 4.64 -7.20 -25.54
C ASP A 172 4.64 -6.99 -24.00
N ASP A 173 5.64 -6.28 -23.46
CA ASP A 173 5.86 -6.09 -22.02
C ASP A 173 4.69 -5.29 -21.40
N PRO A 174 3.97 -5.81 -20.37
CA PRO A 174 2.83 -5.11 -19.80
C PRO A 174 3.23 -3.84 -19.04
N ILE A 175 2.38 -2.82 -19.12
CA ILE A 175 2.46 -1.61 -18.31
C ILE A 175 1.53 -1.79 -17.11
N ILE A 176 2.09 -1.74 -15.90
CA ILE A 176 1.34 -1.99 -14.66
C ILE A 176 1.26 -0.71 -13.84
N ILE A 177 0.05 -0.18 -13.65
CA ILE A 177 -0.19 0.93 -12.71
C ILE A 177 -0.69 0.35 -11.38
N ILE A 178 -0.07 0.76 -10.28
CA ILE A 178 -0.33 0.20 -8.95
C ILE A 178 -0.82 1.29 -8.01
N VAL A 179 -1.97 1.09 -7.38
CA VAL A 179 -2.61 2.06 -6.49
C VAL A 179 -2.90 1.44 -5.12
N ASP A 180 -2.21 1.90 -4.08
CA ASP A 180 -2.52 1.48 -2.71
C ASP A 180 -3.66 2.31 -2.12
N ALA A 181 -4.40 1.70 -1.20
CA ALA A 181 -5.28 2.39 -0.28
C ALA A 181 -6.35 3.28 -0.95
N VAL A 182 -6.93 2.88 -2.09
CA VAL A 182 -7.97 3.63 -2.87
C VAL A 182 -9.08 4.25 -2.01
N HIS A 183 -9.50 3.58 -0.94
CA HIS A 183 -10.43 4.09 0.08
C HIS A 183 -10.02 5.39 0.82
N GLY A 184 -8.77 5.84 0.67
CA GLY A 184 -8.25 7.10 1.17
C GLY A 184 -8.35 8.26 0.16
N CYS A 185 -8.81 7.99 -1.06
CA CYS A 185 -9.05 8.98 -2.10
C CYS A 185 -10.29 9.83 -1.79
N GLY A 186 -10.09 11.11 -1.47
CA GLY A 186 -11.08 12.19 -1.65
C GLY A 186 -12.50 11.91 -1.13
N ARG A 187 -13.46 12.00 -2.06
CA ARG A 187 -14.92 11.83 -1.86
C ARG A 187 -15.36 10.41 -2.23
N GLU A 188 -16.55 10.01 -1.79
CA GLU A 188 -17.10 8.71 -2.24
C GLU A 188 -17.31 8.67 -3.77
N ASP A 189 -17.66 9.80 -4.39
CA ASP A 189 -17.91 9.89 -5.83
C ASP A 189 -16.62 9.77 -6.67
N ASP A 190 -15.49 10.23 -6.12
CA ASP A 190 -14.16 10.06 -6.73
C ASP A 190 -13.85 8.57 -6.92
N ILE A 191 -14.08 7.76 -5.88
CA ILE A 191 -13.93 6.30 -5.91
C ILE A 191 -14.95 5.64 -6.87
N ARG A 192 -16.16 6.22 -7.00
CA ARG A 192 -17.22 5.73 -7.91
C ARG A 192 -16.89 5.98 -9.39
N LEU A 193 -16.09 7.00 -9.70
CA LEU A 193 -15.62 7.28 -11.06
C LEU A 193 -14.33 6.51 -11.40
N MET A 194 -13.37 6.46 -10.46
CA MET A 194 -12.02 5.90 -10.69
C MET A 194 -12.03 4.45 -11.15
N ILE A 195 -12.69 3.56 -10.39
CA ILE A 195 -12.63 2.11 -10.60
C ILE A 195 -13.30 1.70 -11.93
N PRO A 196 -14.48 2.24 -12.31
CA PRO A 196 -15.02 1.98 -13.64
C PRO A 196 -14.15 2.57 -14.76
N LEU A 197 -13.52 3.74 -14.57
CA LEU A 197 -12.64 4.32 -15.59
C LEU A 197 -11.42 3.43 -15.85
N PHE A 198 -10.72 2.97 -14.82
CA PHE A 198 -9.63 2.00 -14.93
C PHE A 198 -9.99 0.70 -15.65
N SER A 199 -11.26 0.25 -15.61
CA SER A 199 -11.70 -0.93 -16.37
C SER A 199 -11.58 -0.77 -17.89
N HIS A 200 -11.52 0.47 -18.40
CA HIS A 200 -11.30 0.79 -19.82
C HIS A 200 -9.85 0.64 -20.25
N ALA A 201 -8.89 0.33 -19.35
CA ALA A 201 -7.50 0.04 -19.72
C ALA A 201 -7.36 -1.04 -20.82
N LYS A 202 -8.30 -1.99 -20.88
CA LYS A 202 -8.39 -3.04 -21.91
C LYS A 202 -9.06 -2.58 -23.22
N SER A 203 -9.24 -1.27 -23.45
CA SER A 203 -9.55 -0.73 -24.79
C SER A 203 -8.31 -0.62 -25.68
N LEU A 204 -7.12 -0.56 -25.08
CA LEU A 204 -5.85 -0.50 -25.78
C LEU A 204 -5.60 -1.81 -26.55
N GLN A 205 -5.34 -1.68 -27.85
CA GLN A 205 -5.02 -2.81 -28.74
C GLN A 205 -3.51 -2.94 -29.00
N SER A 206 -2.74 -1.87 -28.80
CA SER A 206 -1.30 -1.79 -29.05
C SER A 206 -0.43 -2.17 -27.84
N MET A 207 -0.98 -2.13 -26.62
CA MET A 207 -0.25 -2.36 -25.37
C MET A 207 -1.17 -2.95 -24.28
N GLN A 208 -0.64 -3.83 -23.44
CA GLN A 208 -1.34 -4.29 -22.24
C GLN A 208 -1.15 -3.29 -21.09
N LEU A 209 -2.22 -2.55 -20.74
CA LEU A 209 -2.31 -1.80 -19.49
C LEU A 209 -3.11 -2.60 -18.45
N ASN A 210 -2.48 -2.84 -17.29
CA ASN A 210 -3.05 -3.58 -16.15
C ASN A 210 -3.07 -2.70 -14.89
N ILE A 211 -4.17 -2.70 -14.14
CA ILE A 211 -4.33 -1.84 -12.96
C ILE A 211 -4.47 -2.64 -11.65
N PHE A 212 -3.44 -2.62 -10.79
CA PHE A 212 -3.53 -3.24 -9.46
C PHE A 212 -4.01 -2.23 -8.41
N LEU A 213 -5.01 -2.62 -7.61
CA LEU A 213 -5.62 -1.79 -6.57
C LEU A 213 -5.59 -2.48 -5.19
N THR A 214 -5.31 -1.74 -4.11
CA THR A 214 -5.68 -2.17 -2.74
C THR A 214 -6.72 -1.26 -2.09
N SER A 215 -7.58 -1.83 -1.25
CA SER A 215 -8.50 -1.04 -0.42
C SER A 215 -9.02 -1.80 0.81
N ARG A 216 -9.67 -1.07 1.72
CA ARG A 216 -10.69 -1.66 2.60
C ARG A 216 -11.97 -1.96 1.77
N PRO A 217 -12.79 -2.97 2.14
CA PRO A 217 -14.04 -3.31 1.45
C PRO A 217 -15.17 -2.34 1.84
N GLU A 218 -14.93 -1.04 1.65
CA GLU A 218 -15.89 0.02 1.93
C GLU A 218 -16.96 0.11 0.84
N LEU A 219 -18.12 0.69 1.19
CA LEU A 219 -19.30 0.66 0.32
C LEU A 219 -19.06 1.27 -1.08
N PRO A 220 -18.39 2.44 -1.24
CA PRO A 220 -18.09 2.99 -2.56
C PRO A 220 -17.32 2.00 -3.42
N VAL A 221 -16.17 1.50 -2.92
CA VAL A 221 -15.32 0.55 -3.65
C VAL A 221 -16.10 -0.71 -4.04
N ARG A 222 -16.87 -1.28 -3.11
CA ARG A 222 -17.67 -2.50 -3.36
C ARG A 222 -18.73 -2.29 -4.45
N LEU A 223 -19.40 -1.14 -4.46
CA LEU A 223 -20.37 -0.80 -5.50
C LEU A 223 -19.65 -0.58 -6.84
N SER A 224 -18.53 0.16 -6.85
CA SER A 224 -17.76 0.46 -8.06
C SER A 224 -17.23 -0.78 -8.75
N VAL A 225 -16.62 -1.72 -8.00
CA VAL A 225 -16.11 -2.98 -8.57
C VAL A 225 -17.27 -3.83 -9.10
N LYS A 226 -18.43 -3.85 -8.43
CA LYS A 226 -19.62 -4.57 -8.92
C LYS A 226 -20.21 -3.95 -10.21
N VAL A 227 -20.10 -2.64 -10.42
CA VAL A 227 -20.51 -2.00 -11.69
C VAL A 227 -19.66 -2.50 -12.87
N VAL A 228 -18.45 -3.01 -12.61
CA VAL A 228 -17.53 -3.58 -13.62
C VAL A 228 -17.18 -5.04 -13.31
N GLU A 229 -18.21 -5.81 -12.91
CA GLU A 229 -18.15 -7.25 -12.70
C GLU A 229 -17.54 -7.97 -13.93
N GLY A 230 -16.59 -8.88 -13.71
CA GLY A 230 -15.81 -9.53 -14.77
C GLY A 230 -14.71 -8.67 -15.43
N LYS A 231 -14.50 -7.41 -15.01
CA LYS A 231 -13.33 -6.58 -15.43
C LYS A 231 -12.22 -6.53 -14.40
N TYR A 232 -12.44 -7.06 -13.20
CA TYR A 232 -11.45 -7.16 -12.14
C TYR A 232 -11.36 -8.58 -11.60
N GLN A 233 -10.14 -9.07 -11.40
CA GLN A 233 -9.91 -10.22 -10.53
C GLN A 233 -9.85 -9.73 -9.08
N ASP A 234 -10.68 -10.26 -8.18
CA ASP A 234 -10.63 -9.91 -6.77
C ASP A 234 -9.82 -10.91 -5.94
N LEU A 235 -9.31 -10.44 -4.79
CA LEU A 235 -8.81 -11.31 -3.73
C LEU A 235 -9.04 -10.69 -2.35
N ILE A 236 -9.79 -11.41 -1.52
CA ILE A 236 -10.08 -11.03 -0.14
C ILE A 236 -8.96 -11.55 0.77
N ILE A 237 -8.01 -10.69 1.15
CA ILE A 237 -6.77 -11.08 1.87
C ILE A 237 -7.03 -11.77 3.22
N HIS A 238 -8.18 -11.50 3.85
CA HIS A 238 -8.59 -12.07 5.13
C HIS A 238 -9.45 -13.33 5.00
N GLN A 239 -9.64 -13.84 3.77
CA GLN A 239 -10.18 -15.16 3.47
C GLN A 239 -9.09 -16.14 2.98
N ILE A 240 -7.81 -15.72 2.99
CA ILE A 240 -6.68 -16.65 2.82
C ILE A 240 -6.75 -17.67 3.97
N PRO A 241 -6.68 -19.00 3.69
CA PRO A 241 -6.88 -20.03 4.70
C PRO A 241 -5.97 -19.84 5.93
N GLU A 242 -6.56 -19.98 7.12
CA GLU A 242 -5.88 -19.70 8.40
C GLU A 242 -4.51 -20.39 8.53
N PRO A 243 -4.29 -21.67 8.14
CA PRO A 243 -2.96 -22.30 8.23
C PRO A 243 -1.86 -21.60 7.41
N VAL A 244 -2.23 -20.90 6.32
CA VAL A 244 -1.28 -20.10 5.53
C VAL A 244 -0.95 -18.79 6.25
N VAL A 245 -1.96 -18.13 6.83
CA VAL A 245 -1.78 -16.91 7.62
C VAL A 245 -1.00 -17.20 8.91
N GLU A 246 -1.27 -18.33 9.56
CA GLU A 246 -0.55 -18.86 10.72
C GLU A 246 0.93 -19.07 10.39
N HIS A 247 1.24 -19.69 9.25
CA HIS A 247 2.62 -19.89 8.79
C HIS A 247 3.33 -18.56 8.47
N ASP A 248 2.68 -17.67 7.70
CA ASP A 248 3.23 -16.35 7.35
C ASP A 248 3.55 -15.52 8.63
N ILE A 249 2.62 -15.48 9.60
CA ILE A 249 2.78 -14.75 10.87
C ILE A 249 3.88 -15.38 11.74
N PHE A 250 3.97 -16.70 11.76
CA PHE A 250 4.99 -17.42 12.53
C PHE A 250 6.40 -17.10 12.02
N ALA A 251 6.63 -17.20 10.71
CA ALA A 251 7.92 -16.89 10.09
C ALA A 251 8.31 -15.41 10.31
N PHE A 252 7.35 -14.48 10.25
CA PHE A 252 7.56 -13.08 10.59
C PHE A 252 8.00 -12.88 12.04
N LEU A 253 7.32 -13.52 13.00
CA LEU A 253 7.68 -13.43 14.42
C LEU A 253 9.05 -14.05 14.70
N GLU A 254 9.38 -15.22 14.14
CA GLU A 254 10.70 -15.85 14.33
C GLU A 254 11.84 -14.97 13.82
N TYR A 255 11.67 -14.35 12.63
CA TYR A 255 12.67 -13.46 12.05
C TYR A 255 12.87 -12.17 12.84
N GLU A 256 11.80 -11.40 13.09
CA GLU A 256 11.94 -10.11 13.79
C GLU A 256 12.38 -10.31 15.24
N LEU A 257 11.92 -11.35 15.95
CA LEU A 257 12.37 -11.62 17.32
C LEU A 257 13.85 -12.08 17.37
N ALA A 258 14.34 -12.81 16.37
CA ALA A 258 15.78 -13.13 16.26
C ALA A 258 16.64 -11.88 15.98
N LYS A 259 16.16 -10.99 15.10
CA LYS A 259 16.79 -9.69 14.80
C LYS A 259 16.84 -8.77 16.02
N ILE A 260 15.72 -8.64 16.74
CA ILE A 260 15.61 -7.91 18.02
C ILE A 260 16.63 -8.46 19.01
N ARG A 261 16.67 -9.79 19.21
CA ARG A 261 17.64 -10.44 20.11
C ARG A 261 19.07 -10.07 19.76
N SER A 262 19.44 -10.13 18.47
CA SER A 262 20.80 -9.82 18.01
C SER A 262 21.18 -8.36 18.29
N TRP A 263 20.26 -7.42 18.05
CA TRP A 263 20.50 -5.99 18.23
C TRP A 263 20.52 -5.58 19.71
N CYS A 264 19.62 -6.12 20.53
CA CYS A 264 19.65 -5.92 21.98
C CYS A 264 20.94 -6.48 22.60
N ASN A 265 21.38 -7.69 22.19
CA ASN A 265 22.61 -8.29 22.69
C ASN A 265 23.88 -7.54 22.27
N ALA A 266 23.88 -6.90 21.10
CA ALA A 266 24.97 -6.02 20.66
C ALA A 266 25.03 -4.69 21.44
N SER A 267 23.96 -4.33 22.16
CA SER A 267 23.82 -3.06 22.88
C SER A 267 24.08 -3.18 24.40
N VAL A 268 24.39 -4.38 24.91
CA VAL A 268 24.59 -4.64 26.36
C VAL A 268 25.77 -5.61 26.60
N PRO A 269 26.43 -5.55 27.77
CA PRO A 269 27.45 -6.55 28.11
C PRO A 269 26.84 -7.93 28.34
N GLU A 270 27.68 -8.96 28.32
CA GLU A 270 27.26 -10.38 28.38
C GLU A 270 26.37 -10.71 29.58
N ASP A 271 26.54 -10.02 30.71
CA ASP A 271 25.75 -10.17 31.95
C ASP A 271 24.25 -9.87 31.77
N ARG A 272 23.90 -9.06 30.77
CA ARG A 272 22.53 -8.58 30.50
C ARG A 272 21.98 -9.01 29.14
N GLN A 273 22.68 -9.89 28.43
CA GLN A 273 22.24 -10.39 27.13
C GLN A 273 21.01 -11.30 27.22
N LEU A 274 20.15 -11.23 26.20
CA LEU A 274 19.02 -12.14 26.04
C LEU A 274 19.52 -13.54 25.66
N ALA A 275 19.10 -14.54 26.43
CA ALA A 275 19.53 -15.93 26.32
C ALA A 275 19.44 -16.49 24.89
N THR A 276 20.29 -17.46 24.54
CA THR A 276 20.42 -17.99 23.17
C THR A 276 19.11 -18.54 22.57
N LYS A 277 18.18 -19.00 23.43
CA LYS A 277 16.86 -19.52 23.03
C LYS A 277 15.73 -18.50 23.19
N TRP A 278 16.02 -17.23 23.50
CA TRP A 278 15.02 -16.17 23.62
C TRP A 278 14.35 -15.88 22.27
N PRO A 279 13.02 -15.64 22.21
CA PRO A 279 12.06 -15.62 23.32
C PRO A 279 11.46 -16.99 23.66
N GLY A 280 11.84 -18.05 22.95
CA GLY A 280 11.42 -19.43 23.21
C GLY A 280 10.12 -19.82 22.51
N GLN A 281 10.07 -21.06 22.02
CA GLN A 281 9.01 -21.51 21.09
C GLN A 281 7.58 -21.38 21.65
N SER A 282 7.39 -21.50 22.97
CA SER A 282 6.08 -21.33 23.61
C SER A 282 5.56 -19.90 23.51
N ASN A 283 6.45 -18.93 23.65
CA ASN A 283 6.13 -17.50 23.57
C ASN A 283 5.83 -17.11 22.11
N ILE A 284 6.65 -17.57 21.14
CA ILE A 284 6.39 -17.36 19.70
C ILE A 284 5.05 -17.99 19.29
N LYS A 285 4.77 -19.23 19.72
CA LYS A 285 3.46 -19.90 19.49
C LYS A 285 2.29 -19.16 20.13
N SER A 286 2.50 -18.46 21.26
CA SER A 286 1.48 -17.67 21.94
C SER A 286 1.24 -16.32 21.26
N LEU A 287 2.30 -15.59 20.91
CA LEU A 287 2.23 -14.35 20.12
C LEU A 287 1.53 -14.60 18.78
N LYS A 288 1.88 -15.69 18.08
CA LYS A 288 1.22 -16.11 16.84
C LYS A 288 -0.29 -16.28 17.01
N LYS A 289 -0.73 -16.94 18.09
CA LYS A 289 -2.17 -17.13 18.38
C LYS A 289 -2.91 -15.84 18.74
N MET A 290 -2.21 -14.82 19.24
CA MET A 290 -2.76 -13.47 19.45
C MET A 290 -2.74 -12.63 18.16
N ALA A 291 -1.77 -12.90 17.27
CA ALA A 291 -1.56 -12.17 16.04
C ALA A 291 -2.47 -12.59 14.88
N ILE A 292 -3.02 -13.80 14.85
CA ILE A 292 -3.89 -14.25 13.73
C ILE A 292 -5.21 -13.46 13.71
N PRO A 293 -5.69 -12.96 12.56
CA PRO A 293 -5.08 -12.90 11.21
C PRO A 293 -4.33 -11.56 10.92
N PHE A 294 -4.06 -10.76 11.95
CA PHE A 294 -3.59 -9.37 11.93
C PHE A 294 -2.06 -9.21 12.07
N PHE A 295 -1.35 -9.10 10.95
CA PHE A 295 0.07 -8.73 10.90
C PHE A 295 0.43 -7.46 11.70
N ILE A 296 -0.48 -6.49 11.78
CA ILE A 296 -0.26 -5.26 12.55
C ILE A 296 0.01 -5.53 14.04
N PHE A 297 -0.59 -6.56 14.64
CA PHE A 297 -0.31 -6.89 16.04
C PHE A 297 1.11 -7.44 16.20
N ALA A 298 1.51 -8.41 15.37
CA ALA A 298 2.87 -8.94 15.37
C ALA A 298 3.91 -7.83 15.16
N ALA A 299 3.69 -6.93 14.20
CA ALA A 299 4.56 -5.80 13.93
C ALA A 299 4.53 -4.71 15.02
N ALA A 300 3.43 -4.55 15.76
CA ALA A 300 3.35 -3.66 16.92
C ALA A 300 4.12 -4.22 18.12
N VAL A 301 3.97 -5.52 18.42
CA VAL A 301 4.75 -6.20 19.47
C VAL A 301 6.24 -6.14 19.16
N CYS A 302 6.66 -6.41 17.91
CA CYS A 302 8.07 -6.33 17.54
C CYS A 302 8.63 -4.91 17.72
N ARG A 303 7.88 -3.86 17.34
CA ARG A 303 8.32 -2.46 17.54
C ARG A 303 8.37 -2.05 19.02
N LEU A 304 7.41 -2.49 19.84
CA LEU A 304 7.44 -2.27 21.30
C LEU A 304 8.69 -2.88 21.95
N LEU A 305 9.15 -4.04 21.44
CA LEU A 305 10.36 -4.73 21.89
C LEU A 305 11.67 -4.09 21.38
N VAL A 306 11.59 -3.19 20.39
CA VAL A 306 12.71 -2.38 19.87
C VAL A 306 12.83 -1.05 20.62
N GLU A 307 11.72 -0.49 21.12
CA GLU A 307 11.70 0.88 21.63
C GLU A 307 12.48 1.04 22.95
N HIS A 308 13.72 1.53 22.85
CA HIS A 308 14.67 1.75 23.95
C HIS A 308 14.09 2.50 25.17
N LYS A 309 13.07 3.35 24.97
CA LYS A 309 12.43 4.13 26.04
C LYS A 309 11.61 3.27 27.01
N CYS A 310 11.27 2.03 26.63
CA CYS A 310 10.22 1.24 27.26
C CYS A 310 10.71 0.00 28.04
N GLY A 311 12.02 -0.12 28.30
CA GLY A 311 12.59 -1.10 29.25
C GLY A 311 13.17 -2.39 28.63
N ASN A 312 13.19 -3.47 29.43
CA ASN A 312 13.79 -4.74 29.04
C ASN A 312 12.83 -5.58 28.16
N PRO A 313 13.23 -6.03 26.94
CA PRO A 313 12.42 -6.86 26.05
C PRO A 313 11.84 -8.13 26.70
N GLU A 314 12.58 -8.76 27.61
CA GLU A 314 12.12 -9.94 28.35
C GLU A 314 10.94 -9.62 29.29
N GLN A 315 10.90 -8.42 29.88
CA GLN A 315 9.78 -7.98 30.70
C GLN A 315 8.62 -7.48 29.84
N GLN A 316 8.90 -6.68 28.82
CA GLN A 316 7.89 -6.22 27.86
C GLN A 316 7.13 -7.39 27.21
N LEU A 317 7.84 -8.46 26.86
CA LEU A 317 7.24 -9.69 26.32
C LEU A 317 6.34 -10.39 27.35
N LYS A 318 6.76 -10.47 28.63
CA LYS A 318 5.92 -11.01 29.71
C LYS A 318 4.65 -10.18 29.88
N ASP A 319 4.76 -8.86 29.89
CA ASP A 319 3.60 -7.96 29.92
C ASP A 319 2.65 -8.30 28.77
N VAL A 320 3.17 -8.39 27.53
CA VAL A 320 2.38 -8.70 26.33
C VAL A 320 1.64 -10.04 26.47
N LEU A 321 2.32 -11.08 26.97
CA LEU A 321 1.74 -12.41 27.15
C LEU A 321 0.70 -12.47 28.28
N HIS A 322 0.83 -11.65 29.34
CA HIS A 322 -0.12 -11.59 30.45
C HIS A 322 -1.47 -10.95 30.11
N LEU A 323 -1.55 -10.15 29.05
CA LEU A 323 -2.81 -9.55 28.58
C LEU A 323 -3.81 -10.61 28.15
N ARG A 324 -3.31 -11.64 27.46
CA ARG A 324 -4.07 -12.82 27.03
C ARG A 324 -4.74 -13.57 28.19
N THR A 325 -4.20 -13.46 29.41
CA THR A 325 -4.81 -14.04 30.63
C THR A 325 -5.82 -13.11 31.33
N ARG A 326 -5.96 -11.85 30.91
CA ARG A 326 -6.93 -10.89 31.48
C ARG A 326 -8.16 -10.65 30.60
N SER A 327 -8.06 -10.82 29.29
CA SER A 327 -9.13 -10.52 28.34
C SER A 327 -9.92 -11.77 27.92
N GLN A 328 -11.12 -11.95 28.48
CA GLN A 328 -12.16 -12.84 27.92
C GLN A 328 -13.19 -12.09 27.05
N GLU A 329 -13.14 -10.75 27.07
CA GLU A 329 -13.89 -9.89 26.14
C GLU A 329 -13.21 -9.83 24.76
N SER A 330 -13.72 -9.00 23.83
CA SER A 330 -13.53 -9.20 22.39
C SER A 330 -12.05 -9.32 21.97
N GLN A 331 -11.80 -10.19 20.98
CA GLN A 331 -10.45 -10.42 20.43
C GLN A 331 -9.79 -9.14 19.89
N LEU A 332 -10.56 -8.11 19.54
CA LEU A 332 -10.02 -6.82 19.10
C LEU A 332 -9.53 -6.00 20.30
N ASP A 333 -10.34 -5.89 21.36
CA ASP A 333 -9.99 -5.13 22.56
C ASP A 333 -8.77 -5.73 23.27
N ALA A 334 -8.74 -7.07 23.38
CA ALA A 334 -7.60 -7.86 23.86
C ALA A 334 -6.28 -7.58 23.11
N THR A 335 -6.38 -7.27 21.81
CA THR A 335 -5.25 -7.16 20.87
C THR A 335 -4.74 -5.72 20.74
N TYR A 336 -5.64 -4.73 20.77
CA TYR A 336 -5.30 -3.34 20.48
C TYR A 336 -5.18 -2.44 21.71
N LEU A 337 -6.03 -2.61 22.75
CA LEU A 337 -5.98 -1.75 23.95
C LEU A 337 -4.59 -1.70 24.60
N PRO A 338 -3.85 -2.80 24.78
CA PRO A 338 -2.61 -2.75 25.56
C PRO A 338 -1.41 -2.18 24.77
N VAL A 339 -1.47 -2.26 23.45
CA VAL A 339 -0.54 -1.55 22.56
C VAL A 339 -0.83 -0.06 22.61
N LEU A 340 -2.12 0.33 22.56
CA LEU A 340 -2.56 1.71 22.70
C LEU A 340 -2.16 2.29 24.07
N ASP A 341 -2.39 1.56 25.17
CA ASP A 341 -2.06 1.96 26.53
C ASP A 341 -0.58 2.28 26.68
N LYS A 342 0.32 1.45 26.11
CA LYS A 342 1.76 1.74 26.12
C LYS A 342 2.16 2.90 25.19
N LEU A 343 1.45 3.12 24.08
CA LEU A 343 1.67 4.26 23.17
C LEU A 343 1.17 5.61 23.74
N ILE A 344 0.24 5.63 24.70
CA ILE A 344 -0.23 6.86 25.36
C ILE A 344 0.50 7.23 26.65
N VAL A 345 1.38 6.35 27.15
CA VAL A 345 2.27 6.65 28.29
C VAL A 345 3.28 7.72 27.88
N GLY A 346 3.39 8.78 28.69
CA GLY A 346 4.25 9.94 28.41
C GLY A 346 3.59 11.06 27.59
N LEU A 347 2.44 10.83 26.96
CA LEU A 347 1.70 11.89 26.26
C LEU A 347 0.99 12.84 27.25
N SER A 348 0.99 14.14 26.93
CA SER A 348 0.19 15.15 27.66
C SER A 348 -1.31 14.90 27.50
N ALA A 349 -2.14 15.45 28.39
CA ALA A 349 -3.59 15.25 28.37
C ALA A 349 -4.20 15.57 26.99
N LYS A 350 -3.89 16.74 26.42
CA LYS A 350 -4.41 17.17 25.11
C LYS A 350 -3.95 16.25 23.95
N GLN A 351 -2.77 15.64 24.03
CA GLN A 351 -2.32 14.64 23.06
C GLN A 351 -3.03 13.30 23.27
N ARG A 352 -3.21 12.88 24.53
CA ARG A 352 -3.92 11.65 24.89
C ARG A 352 -5.39 11.70 24.51
N ASP A 353 -6.07 12.81 24.79
CA ASP A 353 -7.47 13.02 24.40
C ASP A 353 -7.60 13.04 22.87
N ASN A 354 -6.66 13.68 22.16
CA ASN A 354 -6.60 13.58 20.71
C ASN A 354 -6.33 12.15 20.24
N VAL A 355 -5.52 11.33 20.91
CA VAL A 355 -5.26 9.90 20.58
C VAL A 355 -6.35 8.94 21.12
N LEU A 356 -7.29 9.40 21.94
CA LEU A 356 -8.42 8.58 22.44
C LEU A 356 -9.73 8.92 21.75
N GLN A 357 -10.04 10.20 21.54
CA GLN A 357 -10.98 10.65 20.52
C GLN A 357 -10.41 10.46 19.10
N GLN A 358 -9.15 10.01 19.02
CA GLN A 358 -8.63 9.23 17.91
C GLN A 358 -8.11 7.83 18.33
N PHE A 359 -8.89 6.89 18.89
CA PHE A 359 -8.64 5.43 18.75
C PHE A 359 -9.77 4.61 18.05
N ARG A 360 -11.03 5.06 18.15
CA ARG A 360 -12.25 4.26 18.18
C ARG A 360 -13.33 4.41 17.02
N ASP A 361 -13.38 5.49 16.24
CA ASP A 361 -14.29 5.75 15.08
C ASP A 361 -14.12 4.76 13.91
N VAL A 362 -12.88 4.33 13.68
CA VAL A 362 -12.49 3.28 12.72
C VAL A 362 -13.03 1.93 13.15
N LEU A 363 -13.15 1.68 14.46
CA LEU A 363 -13.78 0.49 15.01
C LEU A 363 -15.30 0.56 14.81
N PHE A 364 -15.97 1.65 15.21
CA PHE A 364 -17.42 1.80 14.98
C PHE A 364 -17.81 1.71 13.49
N LYS A 365 -17.13 2.45 12.61
CA LYS A 365 -17.43 2.45 11.15
C LYS A 365 -17.04 1.14 10.46
N GLY A 366 -16.12 0.36 11.02
CA GLY A 366 -15.74 -0.97 10.53
C GLY A 366 -16.71 -2.07 10.98
N ILE A 367 -16.97 -2.16 12.28
CA ILE A 367 -17.72 -3.26 12.91
C ILE A 367 -19.22 -3.18 12.57
N VAL A 368 -19.81 -1.98 12.57
CA VAL A 368 -21.26 -1.79 12.32
C VAL A 368 -21.69 -2.17 10.88
N ARG A 369 -20.74 -2.29 9.93
CA ARG A 369 -21.02 -2.67 8.52
C ARG A 369 -20.76 -4.14 8.17
N TYR A 370 -20.18 -4.93 9.07
CA TYR A 370 -20.08 -6.40 8.96
C TYR A 370 -20.71 -7.00 10.23
N GLY A 371 -22.02 -7.24 10.17
CA GLY A 371 -22.89 -7.29 11.34
C GLY A 371 -22.52 -8.33 12.41
N MET A 372 -22.05 -7.84 13.55
CA MET A 372 -22.26 -8.48 14.86
C MET A 372 -23.14 -7.55 15.71
N ILE A 373 -24.46 -7.68 15.56
CA ILE A 373 -25.42 -7.11 16.49
C ILE A 373 -25.86 -8.21 17.46
N GLN A 374 -25.33 -8.21 18.68
CA GLN A 374 -26.14 -8.33 19.90
C GLN A 374 -25.46 -7.59 21.06
N ASN A 375 -26.26 -6.74 21.72
CA ASN A 375 -26.11 -6.16 23.06
C ASN A 375 -24.83 -5.40 23.48
N GLN A 376 -25.00 -4.07 23.49
CA GLN A 376 -24.67 -3.14 24.59
C GLN A 376 -23.21 -3.10 25.11
N SER A 377 -22.36 -2.12 24.76
CA SER A 377 -22.43 -0.64 24.86
C SER A 377 -21.78 -0.02 26.10
N LYS A 378 -20.46 0.27 26.01
CA LYS A 378 -19.86 1.58 26.39
C LYS A 378 -18.37 1.66 25.95
N CYS A 379 -17.84 2.89 25.88
CA CYS A 379 -16.41 3.25 25.85
C CYS A 379 -15.54 3.09 24.57
N VAL A 380 -16.10 3.06 23.35
CA VAL A 380 -15.30 2.97 22.08
C VAL A 380 -15.77 3.91 20.92
N SER A 381 -15.77 5.25 21.07
CA SER A 381 -15.82 6.34 20.01
C SER A 381 -14.78 7.50 20.26
N GLU A 382 -13.95 8.14 19.38
CA GLU A 382 -13.65 8.23 17.90
C GLU A 382 -12.12 7.93 17.56
N ALA A 383 -11.56 7.87 16.30
CA ALA A 383 -10.31 7.11 15.85
C ALA A 383 -9.08 7.75 15.12
N MET A 384 -7.93 7.04 15.24
CA MET A 384 -6.59 7.35 14.67
C MET A 384 -6.58 7.55 13.17
N HIS A 385 -6.12 8.74 12.77
CA HIS A 385 -5.54 8.99 11.46
C HIS A 385 -4.06 9.46 11.49
N ASP A 386 -3.42 9.48 12.68
CA ASP A 386 -1.99 9.82 12.86
C ASP A 386 -1.06 8.65 13.26
N LEU A 387 -1.55 7.40 13.37
CA LEU A 387 -0.65 6.23 13.57
C LEU A 387 0.18 5.88 12.32
N VAL A 388 0.04 6.65 11.23
CA VAL A 388 0.90 6.63 10.03
C VAL A 388 1.68 7.96 9.89
N GLY A 389 1.65 8.80 10.93
CA GLY A 389 2.54 9.94 11.15
C GLY A 389 3.60 9.62 12.22
N LEU A 390 3.17 9.05 13.35
CA LEU A 390 4.04 8.61 14.47
C LEU A 390 4.69 7.22 14.26
N CYS A 391 4.82 6.78 13.01
CA CYS A 391 5.59 5.58 12.61
C CYS A 391 6.69 5.94 11.60
N ARG A 392 7.19 7.18 11.72
CA ARG A 392 8.42 7.76 11.16
C ARG A 392 8.97 8.71 12.23
N LEU A 393 10.24 9.09 12.14
CA LEU A 393 11.08 9.50 13.29
C LEU A 393 11.51 8.26 14.09
N ASP A 394 12.37 7.41 13.54
CA ASP A 394 13.08 7.57 12.25
C ASP A 394 12.60 6.53 11.22
#